data_AF-A0AAW2GC07-F1
#
_entry.id   AF-A0AAW2GC07-F1
#
_cell.length_a   1.000
_cell.length_b   1.000
_cell.length_c   1.000
_cell.angle_alpha   90.00
_cell.angle_beta   90.00
_cell.angle_gamma   90.00
#
_symmetry.space_group_name_H-M   'P 1'
#
loop_
_entity.id
_entity.type
_entity.pdbx_description
1 polymer ?
#
loop_
_entity_poly.entity_id
_entity_poly.type
_entity_poly.pdbx_seq_one_letter_code
_entity_poly.pdbx_strand_id
1 'polypeptide(L)'
;MNSRAFTLKSHYYKKSLFSCSLINVAKCRLFCFAVTANHPPQRPWIPLTRPNRTRPTCIFTVMCYNVLCDKYATRQMYGYCPSWALDWEYRKKGILDEIRHYAADIISLQEVETDQFYNFFLPELKHDGYDGIFSPKSRAKTMAENDRKYVDGCAIFYRTAKFSLIKEHLVEFNQLAMANAEGSDNMLNRVMPKDNIGLAALLRTKEAAWDNELSTLYRNNLETPERVKDNARVVRENKKKVENAVFMTAEASARFAHALGE
;
A
#
# COMPACT_ATOMS: atom_id res chain seq x y z
N MET A 1 31.52 12.01 10.45
CA MET A 1 30.70 10.88 9.97
C MET A 1 29.36 11.44 9.53
N ASN A 2 29.20 11.69 8.22
CA ASN A 2 28.04 12.41 7.68
C ASN A 2 26.93 11.43 7.29
N SER A 3 25.93 11.24 8.16
CA SER A 3 24.65 10.64 7.80
C SER A 3 23.86 11.61 6.93
N ARG A 4 23.94 11.46 5.61
CA ARG A 4 23.01 12.15 4.70
C ARG A 4 21.71 11.36 4.68
N ALA A 5 20.70 11.86 5.38
CA ALA A 5 19.32 11.42 5.21
C ALA A 5 18.93 11.57 3.73
N PHE A 6 18.64 10.47 3.06
CA PHE A 6 18.08 10.50 1.72
C PHE A 6 16.60 10.86 1.83
N THR A 7 16.31 12.14 1.60
CA THR A 7 14.95 12.64 1.42
C THR A 7 14.36 12.05 0.14
N LEU A 8 13.67 10.92 0.26
CA LEU A 8 12.72 10.47 -0.76
C LEU A 8 11.61 11.52 -0.82
N LYS A 9 11.65 12.37 -1.86
CA LYS A 9 10.52 13.23 -2.25
C LYS A 9 9.39 12.31 -2.70
N SER A 10 8.61 11.81 -1.74
CA SER A 10 7.29 11.24 -2.01
C SER A 10 6.41 12.39 -2.49
N HIS A 11 6.25 12.50 -3.80
CA HIS A 11 5.25 13.37 -4.39
C HIS A 11 3.88 12.76 -4.10
N TYR A 12 3.28 13.20 -2.99
CA TYR A 12 1.92 12.92 -2.59
C TYR A 12 0.94 13.29 -3.72
N TYR A 13 0.18 12.30 -4.20
CA TYR A 13 -1.06 12.56 -4.92
C TYR A 13 -2.26 12.12 -4.08
N LYS A 14 -2.89 13.15 -3.52
CA LYS A 14 -4.33 13.44 -3.40
C LYS A 14 -5.27 12.30 -2.94
N LYS A 15 -5.85 12.54 -1.75
CA LYS A 15 -7.09 11.99 -1.16
C LYS A 15 -7.91 11.13 -2.13
N SER A 16 -8.02 9.83 -1.83
CA SER A 16 -9.14 9.03 -2.32
C SER A 16 -10.41 9.59 -1.70
N LEU A 17 -11.05 10.52 -2.42
CA LEU A 17 -12.50 10.60 -2.38
C LEU A 17 -12.98 9.19 -2.73
N PHE A 18 -13.74 8.57 -1.82
CA PHE A 18 -14.63 7.46 -2.13
C PHE A 18 -15.53 7.88 -3.29
N SER A 19 -15.00 7.83 -4.51
CA SER A 19 -15.81 7.81 -5.71
C SER A 19 -16.26 6.38 -5.79
N CYS A 20 -17.49 6.18 -5.35
CA CYS A 20 -18.38 5.06 -5.60
C CYS A 20 -18.28 4.56 -7.07
N SER A 21 -17.18 3.89 -7.41
CA SER A 21 -16.83 3.45 -8.76
C SER A 21 -16.62 1.93 -8.85
N LEU A 22 -16.79 1.19 -7.76
CA LEU A 22 -16.64 -0.27 -7.77
C LEU A 22 -18.00 -0.92 -7.53
N ILE A 23 -18.90 -0.72 -8.47
CA ILE A 23 -20.04 -1.61 -8.66
C ILE A 23 -19.64 -2.58 -9.78
N ASN A 24 -18.89 -3.62 -9.45
CA ASN A 24 -18.68 -4.76 -10.35
C ASN A 24 -19.97 -5.60 -10.37
N VAL A 25 -20.96 -5.21 -11.17
CA VAL A 25 -22.21 -5.99 -11.33
C VAL A 25 -21.91 -7.21 -12.21
N ALA A 26 -21.57 -8.33 -11.58
CA ALA A 26 -21.60 -9.64 -12.24
C ALA A 26 -22.48 -10.62 -11.45
N LYS A 27 -23.70 -10.79 -11.98
CA LYS A 27 -24.68 -11.88 -11.76
C LYS A 27 -25.21 -12.07 -10.33
N CYS A 28 -26.31 -11.38 -10.03
CA CYS A 28 -27.35 -11.94 -9.16
C CYS A 28 -28.57 -12.27 -10.02
N ARG A 29 -28.72 -13.55 -10.40
CA ARG A 29 -29.99 -14.07 -10.95
C ARG A 29 -30.90 -14.29 -9.75
N LEU A 30 -31.71 -13.31 -9.40
CA LEU A 30 -33.06 -13.40 -8.85
C LEU A 30 -33.45 -11.97 -8.44
N PHE A 31 -34.63 -11.53 -8.85
CA PHE A 31 -35.16 -10.16 -8.83
C PHE A 31 -34.78 -9.25 -10.02
N CYS A 32 -35.82 -8.93 -10.78
CA CYS A 32 -35.87 -8.13 -11.99
C CYS A 32 -35.62 -6.65 -11.68
N PHE A 33 -34.40 -6.15 -11.90
CA PHE A 33 -34.12 -4.79 -12.37
C PHE A 33 -32.68 -4.79 -12.90
N ALA A 34 -32.53 -5.02 -14.20
CA ALA A 34 -31.22 -4.94 -14.85
C ALA A 34 -30.81 -3.47 -14.95
N VAL A 35 -30.11 -2.96 -13.94
CA VAL A 35 -29.34 -1.72 -14.09
C VAL A 35 -28.13 -2.07 -14.96
N THR A 36 -28.26 -1.89 -16.27
CA THR A 36 -27.14 -1.98 -17.22
C THR A 36 -26.29 -0.73 -17.08
N ALA A 37 -25.60 -0.57 -15.95
CA ALA A 37 -24.55 0.43 -15.83
C ALA A 37 -23.34 -0.09 -16.61
N ASN A 38 -22.88 0.68 -17.60
CA ASN A 38 -21.63 0.39 -18.28
C ASN A 38 -20.49 0.37 -17.25
N HIS A 39 -19.52 -0.52 -17.44
CA HIS A 39 -18.32 -0.55 -16.60
C HIS A 39 -17.70 0.85 -16.56
N PRO A 40 -17.30 1.34 -15.38
CA PRO A 40 -16.65 2.63 -15.28
C PRO A 40 -15.39 2.62 -16.17
N PRO A 41 -15.11 3.73 -16.87
CA PRO A 41 -13.95 3.81 -17.74
C PRO A 41 -12.67 3.63 -16.93
N GLN A 42 -11.66 3.02 -17.54
CA GLN A 42 -10.37 2.85 -16.90
C GLN A 42 -9.72 4.20 -16.59
N ARG A 43 -9.06 4.29 -15.43
CA ARG A 43 -8.35 5.50 -15.03
C ARG A 43 -7.14 5.72 -15.96
N PRO A 44 -6.99 6.91 -16.58
CA PRO A 44 -5.87 7.18 -17.47
C PRO A 44 -4.55 7.29 -16.69
N TRP A 45 -3.46 6.77 -17.27
CA TRP A 45 -2.11 6.98 -16.77
C TRP A 45 -1.56 8.33 -17.26
N ILE A 46 -1.14 9.19 -16.33
CA ILE A 46 -0.56 10.50 -16.67
C ILE A 46 0.96 10.41 -16.60
N PRO A 47 1.69 10.42 -17.72
CA PRO A 47 3.14 10.40 -17.71
C PRO A 47 3.68 11.75 -17.26
N LEU A 48 4.33 11.80 -16.09
CA LEU A 48 4.97 13.02 -15.58
C LEU A 48 6.38 13.22 -16.18
N THR A 49 7.18 12.16 -16.17
CA THR A 49 8.57 12.19 -16.66
C THR A 49 8.92 10.85 -17.27
N ARG A 50 9.64 10.86 -18.39
CA ARG A 50 10.21 9.63 -18.95
C ARG A 50 11.50 9.28 -18.20
N PRO A 51 11.67 8.02 -17.76
CA PRO A 51 12.88 7.62 -17.08
C PRO A 51 14.09 7.79 -18.01
N ASN A 52 15.14 8.44 -17.51
CA ASN A 52 16.37 8.63 -18.26
C ASN A 52 17.10 7.28 -18.42
N ARG A 53 17.07 6.72 -19.64
CA ARG A 53 17.61 5.39 -19.97
C ARG A 53 19.13 5.33 -20.08
N THR A 54 19.83 6.43 -19.85
CA THR A 54 21.31 6.47 -19.88
C THR A 54 21.95 5.83 -18.65
N ARG A 55 21.19 5.56 -17.59
CA ARG A 55 21.69 4.91 -16.37
C ARG A 55 20.75 3.78 -15.92
N PRO A 56 21.30 2.69 -15.37
CA PRO A 56 20.49 1.64 -14.77
C PRO A 56 19.72 2.23 -13.58
N THR A 57 18.40 2.13 -13.63
CA THR A 57 17.48 2.64 -12.61
C THR A 57 16.47 1.55 -12.27
N CYS A 58 16.22 1.37 -10.97
CA CYS A 58 15.14 0.52 -10.48
C CYS A 58 13.82 1.26 -10.67
N ILE A 59 12.93 0.70 -11.50
CA ILE A 59 11.60 1.25 -11.74
C ILE A 59 10.59 0.28 -11.15
N PHE A 60 9.73 0.80 -10.28
CA PHE A 60 8.68 0.02 -9.65
C PHE A 60 7.45 0.89 -9.41
N THR A 61 6.30 0.24 -9.26
CA THR A 61 5.01 0.89 -9.01
C THR A 61 4.58 0.73 -7.55
N VAL A 62 3.88 1.75 -7.03
CA VAL A 62 3.35 1.75 -5.67
C VAL A 62 1.85 2.05 -5.72
N MET A 63 1.06 1.19 -5.10
CA MET A 63 -0.37 1.40 -4.86
C MET A 63 -0.59 1.76 -3.39
N CYS A 64 -1.48 2.73 -3.15
CA CYS A 64 -1.96 3.06 -1.81
C CYS A 64 -3.48 3.07 -1.85
N TYR A 65 -4.12 2.22 -1.03
CA TYR A 65 -5.55 2.00 -1.13
C TYR A 65 -6.20 1.71 0.23
N ASN A 66 -7.19 2.52 0.60
CA ASN A 66 -8.03 2.26 1.76
C ASN A 66 -9.23 1.43 1.33
N VAL A 67 -9.36 0.22 1.86
CA VAL A 67 -10.32 -0.79 1.38
C VAL A 67 -11.70 -0.72 2.04
N LEU A 68 -11.91 0.20 2.99
CA LEU A 68 -13.10 0.30 3.84
C LEU A 68 -13.40 -1.01 4.59
N CYS A 69 -13.04 -1.09 5.87
CA CYS A 69 -13.38 -2.27 6.66
C CYS A 69 -14.90 -2.44 6.77
N ASP A 70 -15.37 -3.67 6.97
CA ASP A 70 -16.80 -3.97 6.99
C ASP A 70 -17.51 -3.28 8.16
N LYS A 71 -16.80 -3.15 9.29
CA LYS A 71 -17.27 -2.40 10.46
C LYS A 71 -17.68 -0.96 10.14
N TYR A 72 -17.07 -0.30 9.16
CA TYR A 72 -17.37 1.09 8.79
C TYR A 72 -18.31 1.23 7.59
N ALA A 73 -18.59 0.15 6.86
CA ALA A 73 -19.46 0.13 5.68
C ALA A 73 -20.97 0.11 6.02
N THR A 74 -21.42 1.00 6.92
CA THR A 74 -22.81 1.00 7.40
C THR A 74 -23.75 1.83 6.51
N ARG A 75 -25.04 1.47 6.49
CA ARG A 75 -26.06 2.26 5.76
C ARG A 75 -26.28 3.67 6.33
N GLN A 76 -25.85 3.92 7.56
CA GLN A 76 -25.92 5.26 8.17
C GLN A 76 -24.93 6.21 7.49
N MET A 77 -23.72 5.72 7.19
CA MET A 77 -22.67 6.48 6.50
C MET A 77 -22.86 6.46 4.98
N TYR A 78 -23.35 5.33 4.44
CA TYR A 78 -23.45 5.06 3.01
C TYR A 78 -24.90 4.79 2.57
N GLY A 79 -25.85 5.63 2.99
CA GLY A 79 -27.29 5.42 2.75
C GLY A 79 -27.70 5.39 1.27
N TYR A 80 -26.89 5.98 0.39
CA TYR A 80 -27.06 5.95 -1.06
C TYR A 80 -26.68 4.60 -1.70
N CYS A 81 -25.91 3.76 -1.00
CA CYS A 81 -25.43 2.49 -1.50
C CYS A 81 -26.41 1.36 -1.06
N PRO A 82 -26.87 0.49 -1.97
CA PRO A 82 -27.72 -0.61 -1.59
C PRO A 82 -26.95 -1.62 -0.72
N SER A 83 -27.65 -2.29 0.20
CA SER A 83 -27.02 -3.18 1.19
C SER A 83 -26.22 -4.31 0.57
N TRP A 84 -26.69 -4.89 -0.54
CA TRP A 84 -25.97 -5.95 -1.26
C TRP A 84 -24.62 -5.47 -1.83
N ALA A 85 -24.48 -4.18 -2.13
CA ALA A 85 -23.24 -3.61 -2.65
C ALA A 85 -22.30 -3.16 -1.53
N LEU A 86 -22.84 -2.93 -0.32
CA LEU A 86 -22.06 -2.70 0.91
C LEU A 86 -21.57 -4.00 1.55
N ASP A 87 -22.21 -5.12 1.25
CA ASP A 87 -21.83 -6.43 1.77
C ASP A 87 -20.37 -6.77 1.45
N TRP A 88 -19.63 -7.21 2.47
CA TRP A 88 -18.21 -7.53 2.34
C TRP A 88 -17.92 -8.61 1.30
N GLU A 89 -18.77 -9.65 1.21
CA GLU A 89 -18.58 -10.76 0.25
C GLU A 89 -18.67 -10.30 -1.20
N TYR A 90 -19.41 -9.21 -1.43
CA TYR A 90 -19.46 -8.53 -2.71
C TYR A 90 -18.25 -7.60 -2.90
N ARG A 91 -17.98 -6.70 -1.94
CA ARG A 91 -16.93 -5.67 -2.06
C ARG A 91 -15.53 -6.26 -2.20
N LYS A 92 -15.21 -7.30 -1.42
CA LYS A 92 -13.86 -7.88 -1.37
C LYS A 92 -13.39 -8.39 -2.73
N LYS A 93 -14.32 -8.85 -3.58
CA LYS A 93 -14.03 -9.29 -4.96
C LYS A 93 -13.59 -8.10 -5.83
N GLY A 94 -14.36 -7.02 -5.82
CA GLY A 94 -14.02 -5.80 -6.55
C GLY A 94 -12.70 -5.16 -6.08
N ILE A 95 -12.44 -5.17 -4.78
CA ILE A 95 -11.18 -4.69 -4.19
C ILE A 95 -10.00 -5.51 -4.70
N LEU A 96 -10.11 -6.84 -4.68
CA LEU A 96 -9.04 -7.72 -5.17
C LEU A 96 -8.82 -7.57 -6.68
N ASP A 97 -9.90 -7.48 -7.46
CA ASP A 97 -9.83 -7.24 -8.91
C ASP A 97 -9.12 -5.92 -9.23
N GLU A 98 -9.37 -4.86 -8.46
CA GLU A 98 -8.68 -3.58 -8.62
C GLU A 98 -7.18 -3.69 -8.31
N ILE A 99 -6.82 -4.37 -7.22
CA ILE A 99 -5.41 -4.61 -6.86
C ILE A 99 -4.70 -5.39 -7.97
N ARG A 100 -5.33 -6.44 -8.50
CA ARG A 100 -4.83 -7.26 -9.60
C ARG A 100 -4.72 -6.47 -10.91
N HIS A 101 -5.68 -5.59 -11.19
CA HIS A 101 -5.70 -4.76 -12.39
C HIS A 101 -4.47 -3.84 -12.47
N TYR A 102 -4.13 -3.17 -11.36
CA TYR A 102 -2.95 -2.30 -11.33
C TYR A 102 -1.64 -3.07 -11.20
N ALA A 103 -1.68 -4.27 -10.62
CA ALA A 103 -0.54 -5.19 -10.50
C ALA A 103 0.73 -4.52 -9.93
N ALA A 104 0.55 -3.58 -8.98
CA ALA A 104 1.61 -2.72 -8.49
C ALA A 104 2.72 -3.52 -7.78
N ASP A 105 3.98 -3.10 -7.87
CA ASP A 105 5.08 -3.86 -7.27
C ASP A 105 5.07 -3.81 -5.73
N ILE A 106 4.56 -2.72 -5.16
CA ILE A 106 4.35 -2.51 -3.73
C ILE A 106 2.91 -2.02 -3.54
N ILE A 107 2.18 -2.60 -2.59
CA ILE A 107 0.79 -2.29 -2.31
C ILE A 107 0.67 -1.98 -0.82
N SER A 108 0.23 -0.78 -0.48
CA SER A 108 -0.08 -0.34 0.88
C SER A 108 -1.59 -0.26 1.07
N LEU A 109 -2.15 -1.07 1.96
CA LEU A 109 -3.57 -1.08 2.27
C LEU A 109 -3.86 -0.50 3.65
N GLN A 110 -4.94 0.26 3.78
CA GLN A 110 -5.49 0.74 5.06
C GLN A 110 -6.92 0.19 5.26
N GLU A 111 -7.36 0.18 6.52
CA GLU A 111 -8.65 -0.39 6.94
C GLU A 111 -8.80 -1.88 6.57
N VAL A 112 -7.71 -2.64 6.67
CA VAL A 112 -7.73 -4.09 6.46
C VAL A 112 -8.04 -4.77 7.78
N GLU A 113 -9.11 -5.56 7.85
CA GLU A 113 -9.41 -6.36 9.04
C GLU A 113 -8.43 -7.52 9.22
N THR A 114 -8.13 -7.85 10.48
CA THR A 114 -7.17 -8.90 10.83
C THR A 114 -7.53 -10.24 10.19
N ASP A 115 -8.78 -10.67 10.32
CA ASP A 115 -9.25 -11.93 9.72
C ASP A 115 -9.10 -11.94 8.20
N GLN A 116 -9.46 -10.81 7.56
CA GLN A 116 -9.43 -10.68 6.11
C GLN A 116 -8.00 -10.62 5.56
N PHE A 117 -7.05 -10.07 6.32
CA PHE A 117 -5.64 -10.14 5.93
C PHE A 117 -5.17 -11.59 5.81
N TYR A 118 -5.36 -12.40 6.86
CA TYR A 118 -4.82 -13.76 6.91
C TYR A 118 -5.60 -14.76 6.05
N ASN A 119 -6.92 -14.64 5.99
CA ASN A 119 -7.79 -15.61 5.32
C ASN A 119 -8.11 -15.27 3.86
N PHE A 120 -7.93 -14.01 3.44
CA PHE A 120 -8.30 -13.56 2.09
C PHE A 120 -7.16 -12.86 1.36
N PHE A 121 -6.69 -11.70 1.82
CA PHE A 121 -5.70 -10.90 1.07
C PHE A 121 -4.35 -11.60 0.92
N LEU A 122 -3.80 -12.13 2.02
CA LEU A 122 -2.50 -12.79 2.00
C LEU A 122 -2.46 -14.04 1.10
N PRO A 123 -3.38 -15.01 1.20
CA PRO A 123 -3.34 -16.18 0.32
C PRO A 123 -3.56 -15.83 -1.16
N GLU A 124 -4.51 -14.94 -1.47
CA GLU A 124 -4.79 -14.52 -2.86
C GLU A 124 -3.60 -13.78 -3.49
N LEU A 125 -2.98 -12.86 -2.75
CA LEU A 125 -1.82 -12.13 -3.26
C LEU A 125 -0.55 -12.99 -3.26
N LYS A 126 -0.43 -13.98 -2.38
CA LYS A 126 0.65 -14.97 -2.44
C LYS A 126 0.59 -15.79 -3.72
N HIS A 127 -0.60 -16.18 -4.15
CA HIS A 127 -0.78 -16.84 -5.45
C HIS A 127 -0.30 -15.94 -6.61
N ASP A 128 -0.46 -14.63 -6.49
CA ASP A 128 -0.03 -13.64 -7.48
C ASP A 128 1.45 -13.22 -7.34
N GLY A 129 2.23 -13.88 -6.47
CA GLY A 129 3.68 -13.68 -6.31
C GLY A 129 4.07 -12.58 -5.31
N TYR A 130 3.16 -12.15 -4.46
CA TYR A 130 3.41 -11.21 -3.38
C TYR A 130 3.71 -11.92 -2.06
N ASP A 131 4.36 -11.20 -1.16
CA ASP A 131 4.32 -11.50 0.26
C ASP A 131 3.91 -10.23 1.00
N GLY A 132 3.48 -10.35 2.26
CA GLY A 132 2.87 -9.23 2.96
C GLY A 132 3.07 -9.25 4.46
N ILE A 133 3.06 -8.04 5.02
CA ILE A 133 3.08 -7.78 6.46
C ILE A 133 1.83 -7.02 6.86
N PHE A 134 1.38 -7.22 8.11
CA PHE A 134 0.19 -6.59 8.65
C PHE A 134 0.39 -6.25 10.12
N SER A 135 -0.24 -5.16 10.54
CA SER A 135 -0.38 -4.84 11.96
C SER A 135 -1.77 -4.26 12.20
N PRO A 136 -2.53 -4.79 13.18
CA PRO A 136 -3.80 -4.22 13.60
C PRO A 136 -3.58 -3.00 14.49
N LYS A 137 -4.59 -2.13 14.61
CA LYS A 137 -4.58 -1.02 15.58
C LYS A 137 -4.32 -1.50 17.02
N SER A 138 -3.72 -0.62 17.84
CA SER A 138 -3.29 -0.96 19.20
C SER A 138 -4.42 -1.51 20.09
N ARG A 139 -5.69 -1.14 19.82
CA ARG A 139 -6.86 -1.68 20.54
C ARG A 139 -6.97 -3.22 20.47
N ALA A 140 -6.42 -3.86 19.43
CA ALA A 140 -6.39 -5.32 19.32
C ALA A 140 -5.78 -6.00 20.56
N LYS A 141 -4.81 -5.35 21.23
CA LYS A 141 -4.09 -5.91 22.38
C LYS A 141 -4.96 -6.08 23.63
N THR A 142 -5.96 -5.21 23.81
CA THR A 142 -6.82 -5.21 25.00
C THR A 142 -8.19 -5.85 24.77
N MET A 143 -8.53 -6.20 23.52
CA MET A 143 -9.78 -6.86 23.16
C MET A 143 -9.69 -8.39 23.33
N ALA A 144 -10.85 -9.00 23.60
CA ALA A 144 -11.02 -10.44 23.57
C ALA A 144 -10.70 -11.02 22.18
N GLU A 145 -10.26 -12.26 22.13
CA GLU A 145 -9.79 -12.92 20.91
C GLU A 145 -10.85 -12.92 19.78
N ASN A 146 -12.11 -13.14 20.13
CA ASN A 146 -13.24 -13.11 19.19
C ASN A 146 -13.46 -11.75 18.52
N ASP A 147 -13.12 -10.66 19.20
CA ASP A 147 -13.30 -9.31 18.66
C ASP A 147 -12.05 -8.79 17.96
N ARG A 148 -10.87 -9.30 18.35
CA ARG A 148 -9.57 -8.94 17.78
C ARG A 148 -9.53 -9.15 16.26
N LYS A 149 -10.18 -10.21 15.77
CA LYS A 149 -10.20 -10.56 14.34
C LYS A 149 -10.87 -9.51 13.46
N TYR A 150 -11.75 -8.68 14.02
CA TYR A 150 -12.43 -7.56 13.33
C TYR A 150 -11.75 -6.21 13.60
N VAL A 151 -10.56 -6.22 14.22
CA VAL A 151 -9.75 -5.00 14.32
C VAL A 151 -9.05 -4.78 13.00
N ASP A 152 -9.28 -3.59 12.46
CA ASP A 152 -8.65 -3.08 11.27
C ASP A 152 -7.25 -2.53 11.55
N GLY A 153 -6.46 -2.47 10.49
CA GLY A 153 -5.12 -1.90 10.53
C GLY A 153 -4.53 -1.70 9.15
N CYS A 154 -3.21 -1.78 9.08
CA CYS A 154 -2.44 -1.50 7.87
C CYS A 154 -1.72 -2.75 7.37
N ALA A 155 -1.70 -2.93 6.05
CA ALA A 155 -0.95 -3.98 5.39
C ALA A 155 0.01 -3.41 4.34
N ILE A 156 1.16 -4.04 4.16
CA ILE A 156 2.08 -3.78 3.05
C ILE A 156 2.35 -5.11 2.35
N PHE A 157 2.08 -5.16 1.04
CA PHE A 157 2.46 -6.25 0.16
C PHE A 157 3.57 -5.80 -0.79
N TYR A 158 4.45 -6.74 -1.14
CA TYR A 158 5.57 -6.49 -2.05
C TYR A 158 5.80 -7.70 -2.96
N ARG A 159 6.12 -7.45 -4.23
CA ARG A 159 6.45 -8.53 -5.17
C ARG A 159 7.75 -9.21 -4.76
N THR A 160 7.65 -10.50 -4.44
CA THR A 160 8.79 -11.31 -4.01
C THR A 160 9.85 -11.46 -5.10
N ALA A 161 9.49 -11.33 -6.38
CA ALA A 161 10.45 -11.33 -7.48
C ALA A 161 11.41 -10.13 -7.43
N LYS A 162 10.93 -8.95 -7.00
CA LYS A 162 11.69 -7.69 -7.01
C LYS A 162 12.21 -7.26 -5.63
N PHE A 163 11.58 -7.71 -4.56
CA PHE A 163 11.89 -7.27 -3.20
C PHE A 163 12.00 -8.44 -2.22
N SER A 164 12.77 -8.24 -1.15
CA SER A 164 12.72 -9.08 0.04
C SER A 164 12.65 -8.21 1.28
N LEU A 165 11.75 -8.55 2.22
CA LEU A 165 11.66 -7.89 3.51
C LEU A 165 12.94 -8.12 4.32
N ILE A 166 13.49 -7.03 4.86
CA ILE A 166 14.60 -7.06 5.82
C ILE A 166 14.06 -6.88 7.23
N LYS A 167 13.19 -5.89 7.41
CA LYS A 167 12.66 -5.51 8.72
C LYS A 167 11.31 -4.83 8.56
N GLU A 168 10.41 -5.08 9.50
CA GLU A 168 9.20 -4.30 9.69
C GLU A 168 9.30 -3.43 10.94
N HIS A 169 8.58 -2.32 10.95
CA HIS A 169 8.51 -1.43 12.10
C HIS A 169 7.08 -0.94 12.29
N LEU A 170 6.50 -1.29 13.43
CA LEU A 170 5.22 -0.79 13.88
C LEU A 170 5.44 0.50 14.70
N VAL A 171 4.72 1.54 14.31
CA VAL A 171 4.68 2.82 14.99
C VAL A 171 3.30 2.99 15.61
N GLU A 172 3.24 3.00 16.94
CA GLU A 172 2.01 3.27 17.68
C GLU A 172 1.99 4.73 18.11
N PHE A 173 1.08 5.52 17.52
CA PHE A 173 1.09 6.97 17.72
C PHE A 173 0.71 7.38 19.14
N ASN A 174 -0.11 6.60 19.83
CA ASN A 174 -0.39 6.80 21.25
C ASN A 174 0.87 6.67 22.13
N GLN A 175 1.70 5.66 21.90
CA GLN A 175 2.93 5.45 22.67
C GLN A 175 3.95 6.57 22.40
N LEU A 176 4.07 6.98 21.14
CA LEU A 176 4.88 8.14 20.77
C LEU A 176 4.36 9.43 21.43
N ALA A 177 3.04 9.62 21.47
CA ALA A 177 2.43 10.76 22.12
C ALA A 177 2.71 10.76 23.62
N MET A 178 2.56 9.62 24.31
CA MET A 178 2.86 9.47 25.74
C MET A 178 4.32 9.84 26.06
N ALA A 179 5.26 9.35 25.25
CA ALA A 179 6.68 9.62 25.45
C ALA A 179 7.07 11.09 25.22
N ASN A 180 6.28 11.84 24.44
CA ASN A 180 6.53 13.24 24.08
C ASN A 180 5.48 14.21 24.66
N ALA A 181 4.68 13.77 25.63
CA ALA A 181 3.56 14.55 26.17
C ALA A 181 3.96 15.58 27.23
N GLU A 182 5.23 15.61 27.67
CA GLU A 182 5.68 16.48 28.76
C GLU A 182 5.32 17.95 28.49
N GLY A 183 4.48 18.51 29.38
CA GLY A 183 4.05 19.91 29.33
C GLY A 183 2.98 20.25 28.28
N SER A 184 2.42 19.26 27.57
CA SER A 184 1.40 19.51 26.53
C SER A 184 0.07 18.79 26.80
N ASP A 185 -0.88 19.52 27.38
CA ASP A 185 -2.26 19.06 27.57
C ASP A 185 -2.94 18.68 26.25
N ASN A 186 -2.55 19.33 25.14
CA ASN A 186 -3.07 18.99 23.82
C ASN A 186 -2.66 17.60 23.36
N MET A 187 -1.40 17.19 23.63
CA MET A 187 -0.91 15.85 23.30
C MET A 187 -1.64 14.78 24.12
N LEU A 188 -1.85 15.04 25.41
CA LEU A 188 -2.58 14.13 26.31
C LEU A 188 -4.06 13.99 25.95
N ASN A 189 -4.74 15.08 25.61
CA ASN A 189 -6.18 15.07 25.40
C ASN A 189 -6.60 14.71 23.97
N ARG A 190 -5.80 15.06 22.96
CA ARG A 190 -6.20 14.92 21.54
C ARG A 190 -5.52 13.74 20.84
N VAL A 191 -4.28 13.44 21.20
CA VAL A 191 -3.40 12.53 20.45
C VAL A 191 -3.26 11.19 21.16
N MET A 192 -2.94 11.19 22.46
CA MET A 192 -2.77 9.98 23.27
C MET A 192 -3.97 9.02 23.23
N PRO A 193 -5.24 9.45 23.24
CA PRO A 193 -6.38 8.54 23.24
C PRO A 193 -6.62 7.86 21.87
N LYS A 194 -5.86 8.21 20.83
CA LYS A 194 -6.00 7.66 19.48
C LYS A 194 -5.12 6.44 19.31
N ASP A 195 -5.73 5.32 18.93
CA ASP A 195 -5.07 4.02 18.71
C ASP A 195 -4.55 3.84 17.27
N ASN A 196 -4.36 4.94 16.55
CA ASN A 196 -3.85 4.95 15.18
C ASN A 196 -2.42 4.38 15.14
N ILE A 197 -2.11 3.69 14.04
CA ILE A 197 -0.81 3.06 13.83
C ILE A 197 -0.20 3.43 12.46
N GLY A 198 1.11 3.34 12.37
CA GLY A 198 1.87 3.30 11.13
C GLY A 198 2.62 1.98 11.02
N LEU A 199 2.59 1.36 9.84
CA LEU A 199 3.39 0.19 9.52
C LEU A 199 4.44 0.57 8.49
N ALA A 200 5.70 0.24 8.76
CA ALA A 200 6.81 0.46 7.86
C ALA A 200 7.51 -0.83 7.48
N ALA A 201 7.92 -0.94 6.22
CA ALA A 201 8.72 -2.04 5.71
C ALA A 201 10.06 -1.52 5.16
N LEU A 202 11.15 -2.13 5.63
CA LEU A 202 12.47 -2.02 5.03
C LEU A 202 12.65 -3.16 4.03
N LEU A 203 12.66 -2.82 2.74
CA LEU A 203 12.77 -3.77 1.64
C LEU A 203 14.13 -3.67 0.96
N ARG A 204 14.75 -4.83 0.73
CA ARG A 204 15.94 -4.98 -0.12
C ARG A 204 15.50 -5.17 -1.57
N THR A 205 16.10 -4.43 -2.50
CA THR A 205 15.88 -4.63 -3.94
C THR A 205 16.63 -5.86 -4.45
N LYS A 206 15.98 -6.66 -5.30
CA LYS A 206 16.56 -7.82 -6.01
C LYS A 206 16.99 -7.44 -7.41
N GLU A 207 17.80 -8.28 -8.06
CA GLU A 207 18.31 -8.01 -9.41
C GLU A 207 17.20 -7.81 -10.44
N ALA A 208 16.13 -8.59 -10.36
CA ALA A 208 14.96 -8.48 -11.23
C ALA A 208 14.24 -7.11 -11.14
N ALA A 209 14.49 -6.29 -10.11
CA ALA A 209 13.95 -4.94 -10.01
C ALA A 209 14.70 -3.93 -10.92
N TRP A 210 15.89 -4.28 -11.40
CA TRP A 210 16.76 -3.42 -12.21
C TRP A 210 16.74 -3.78 -13.70
N ASP A 211 16.22 -4.95 -14.06
CA ASP A 211 16.05 -5.37 -15.45
C ASP A 211 14.76 -4.80 -16.03
N ASN A 212 14.86 -3.64 -16.67
CA ASN A 212 13.83 -3.21 -17.63
C ASN A 212 14.02 -4.01 -18.93
N GLU A 213 12.96 -4.38 -19.64
CA GLU A 213 12.97 -5.19 -20.89
C GLU A 213 13.93 -4.68 -21.99
N LEU A 214 14.38 -3.43 -21.92
CA LEU A 214 15.41 -2.88 -22.79
C LEU A 214 16.85 -3.24 -22.40
N SER A 215 17.14 -3.58 -21.14
CA SER A 215 18.46 -4.12 -20.75
C SER A 215 18.73 -5.41 -21.51
N THR A 216 17.71 -6.26 -21.69
CA THR A 216 17.77 -7.50 -22.46
C THR A 216 17.94 -7.23 -23.95
N LEU A 217 17.19 -6.29 -24.55
CA LEU A 217 17.35 -5.90 -25.96
C LEU A 217 18.71 -5.24 -26.24
N TYR A 218 19.23 -4.38 -25.35
CA TYR A 218 20.57 -3.80 -25.49
C TYR A 218 21.69 -4.82 -25.25
N ARG A 219 21.49 -5.79 -24.35
CA ARG A 219 22.42 -6.91 -24.12
C ARG A 219 22.49 -7.83 -25.33
N ASN A 220 21.39 -7.97 -26.08
CA ASN A 220 21.32 -8.79 -27.27
C ASN A 220 21.80 -8.07 -28.55
N ASN A 221 21.83 -6.72 -28.58
CA ASN A 221 22.14 -5.92 -29.79
C ASN A 221 23.44 -5.11 -29.73
N LEU A 222 24.38 -5.37 -28.80
CA LEU A 222 25.69 -4.69 -28.77
C LEU A 222 26.86 -5.67 -28.91
N GLU A 223 27.36 -5.79 -30.13
CA GLU A 223 28.75 -6.13 -30.43
C GLU A 223 29.65 -5.00 -29.90
N THR A 224 30.23 -5.15 -28.70
CA THR A 224 31.63 -4.77 -28.34
C THR A 224 31.92 -4.96 -26.84
N PRO A 225 33.03 -5.59 -26.43
CA PRO A 225 33.29 -6.01 -25.04
C PRO A 225 33.54 -4.91 -23.99
N GLU A 226 33.92 -3.69 -24.39
CA GLU A 226 34.32 -2.63 -23.44
C GLU A 226 33.14 -1.94 -22.75
N ARG A 227 32.05 -1.63 -23.47
CA ARG A 227 30.87 -0.94 -22.90
C ARG A 227 30.07 -1.81 -21.91
N VAL A 228 30.15 -3.13 -22.03
CA VAL A 228 29.52 -4.09 -21.11
C VAL A 228 30.14 -4.00 -19.71
N LYS A 229 31.47 -3.82 -19.62
CA LYS A 229 32.20 -3.72 -18.35
C LYS A 229 31.86 -2.44 -17.60
N ASP A 230 31.74 -1.32 -18.31
CA ASP A 230 31.38 -0.03 -17.72
C ASP A 230 29.93 -0.01 -17.24
N ASN A 231 28.98 -0.55 -18.01
CA ASN A 231 27.60 -0.70 -17.55
C ASN A 231 27.49 -1.65 -16.36
N ALA A 232 28.18 -2.79 -16.36
CA ALA A 232 28.20 -3.70 -15.22
C ALA A 232 28.82 -3.05 -13.97
N ARG A 233 29.85 -2.22 -14.13
CA ARG A 233 30.47 -1.44 -13.04
C ARG A 233 29.52 -0.38 -12.50
N VAL A 234 28.84 0.38 -13.36
CA VAL A 234 27.84 1.39 -12.97
C VAL A 234 26.63 0.74 -12.30
N VAL A 235 26.15 -0.41 -12.81
CA VAL A 235 25.10 -1.20 -12.15
C VAL A 235 25.55 -1.64 -10.75
N ARG A 236 26.79 -2.16 -10.61
CA ARG A 236 27.36 -2.56 -9.31
C ARG A 236 27.52 -1.38 -8.34
N GLU A 237 27.93 -0.22 -8.82
CA GLU A 237 28.06 1.00 -8.01
C GLU A 237 26.71 1.60 -7.60
N ASN A 238 25.73 1.62 -8.50
CA ASN A 238 24.37 2.06 -8.17
C ASN A 238 23.65 1.05 -7.27
N LYS A 239 23.91 -0.26 -7.42
CA LYS A 239 23.42 -1.31 -6.50
C LYS A 239 23.82 -1.02 -5.06
N LYS A 240 25.09 -0.67 -4.82
CA LYS A 240 25.60 -0.33 -3.48
C LYS A 240 24.98 0.93 -2.86
N LYS A 241 24.34 1.80 -3.65
CA LYS A 241 23.71 3.04 -3.16
C LYS A 241 22.21 2.92 -2.86
N VAL A 242 21.53 1.87 -3.34
CA VAL A 242 20.06 1.72 -3.25
C VAL A 242 19.68 0.36 -2.66
N GLU A 243 20.42 -0.08 -1.65
CA GLU A 243 20.19 -1.40 -1.05
C GLU A 243 18.89 -1.46 -0.23
N ASN A 244 18.34 -0.31 0.18
CA ASN A 244 17.27 -0.22 1.16
C ASN A 244 16.22 0.83 0.79
N ALA A 245 14.97 0.40 0.62
CA ALA A 245 13.82 1.29 0.51
C ALA A 245 12.91 1.13 1.74
N VAL A 246 12.55 2.25 2.36
CA VAL A 246 11.60 2.28 3.49
C VAL A 246 10.26 2.77 2.97
N PHE A 247 9.22 1.95 3.15
CA PHE A 247 7.84 2.30 2.84
C PHE A 247 7.06 2.40 4.14
N MET A 248 6.29 3.48 4.30
CA MET A 248 5.39 3.66 5.44
C MET A 248 3.96 3.79 4.96
N THR A 249 3.06 3.04 5.57
CA THR A 249 1.61 3.25 5.51
C THR A 249 1.13 3.64 6.90
N ALA A 250 0.20 4.57 7.00
CA ALA A 250 -0.36 4.99 8.26
C ALA A 250 -1.86 5.10 8.15
N GLU A 251 -2.55 4.62 9.17
CA GLU A 251 -3.97 4.86 9.34
C GLU A 251 -4.11 6.14 10.17
N ALA A 252 -4.07 7.30 9.52
CA ALA A 252 -4.28 8.57 10.20
C ALA A 252 -5.76 8.97 10.12
N SER A 253 -6.42 9.12 11.28
CA SER A 253 -7.70 9.83 11.34
C SER A 253 -7.50 11.26 10.83
N ALA A 254 -8.47 11.83 10.09
CA ALA A 254 -8.42 13.22 9.64
C ALA A 254 -8.16 14.23 10.79
N ARG A 255 -8.50 13.86 12.03
CA ARG A 255 -8.24 14.66 13.24
C ARG A 255 -6.77 14.62 13.70
N PHE A 256 -6.04 13.55 13.40
CA PHE A 256 -4.62 13.40 13.76
C PHE A 256 -3.71 14.28 12.89
N ALA A 257 -4.01 14.40 11.59
CA ALA A 257 -3.28 15.28 10.68
C ALA A 257 -3.40 16.77 11.05
N HIS A 258 -4.53 17.18 11.63
CA HIS A 258 -4.72 18.54 12.12
C HIS A 258 -3.99 18.80 13.45
N ALA A 259 -3.80 17.77 14.29
CA ALA A 259 -3.09 17.89 15.56
C ALA A 259 -1.57 17.88 15.42
N LEU A 260 -1.02 17.32 14.33
CA LEU A 260 0.40 17.37 13.99
C LEU A 260 0.80 18.60 13.14
N GLY A 261 -0.18 19.38 12.69
CA GLY A 261 0.01 20.53 11.82
C GLY A 261 0.02 21.89 12.53
N GLU A 262 -0.08 21.91 13.86
CA GLU A 262 -0.01 23.10 14.72
C GLU A 262 1.13 22.98 15.72
#